data_AF-A9XY28-F1
#
_entry.id   AF-A9XY28-F1
#
_cell.length_a   1.000
_cell.length_b   1.000
_cell.length_c   1.000
_cell.angle_alpha   90.00
_cell.angle_beta   90.00
_cell.angle_gamma   90.00
#
_symmetry.space_group_name_H-M   'P 1'
#
loop_
_entity.id
_entity.type
_entity.pdbx_description
1 polymer ?
#
loop_
_entity_poly.entity_id
_entity_poly.type
_entity_poly.pdbx_seq_one_letter_code
_entity_poly.pdbx_strand_id
1 'polypeptide(L)'
;IKACADKLKREMELFGCPPVFPEEEEVTVKDETDLVPKDKSKGKKSKAVAKTGSAKYQWQIMRSLGVPEEEIKLFADEHYWLDYFPPRAVNDLKRMGIHVDWRRKFITTDANPFFDSFVQWQFHHLRERNKIKYGKRHTIFSPLDK
;
A
#
# COMPACT_ATOMS: atom_id res chain seq x y z
N ILE A 1 3.34 0.59 1.69
CA ILE A 1 4.50 1.05 0.90
C ILE A 1 5.45 -0.12 0.67
N LYS A 2 6.17 -0.60 1.70
CA LYS A 2 7.14 -1.70 1.59
C LYS A 2 6.63 -2.95 0.86
N ALA A 3 5.51 -3.54 1.29
CA ALA A 3 4.95 -4.73 0.63
C ALA A 3 4.63 -4.53 -0.87
N CYS A 4 4.24 -3.32 -1.29
CA CYS A 4 4.00 -3.01 -2.70
C CYS A 4 5.32 -2.85 -3.46
N ALA A 5 6.33 -2.23 -2.85
CA ALA A 5 7.68 -2.12 -3.40
C ALA A 5 8.32 -3.50 -3.58
N ASP A 6 8.19 -4.39 -2.59
CA ASP A 6 8.70 -5.76 -2.66
C ASP A 6 7.97 -6.60 -3.72
N LYS A 7 6.65 -6.41 -3.86
CA LYS A 7 5.87 -7.05 -4.94
C LYS A 7 6.36 -6.59 -6.31
N LEU A 8 6.60 -5.28 -6.49
CA LEU A 8 7.11 -4.71 -7.73
C LEU A 8 8.52 -5.21 -8.03
N LYS A 9 9.40 -5.26 -7.02
CA LYS A 9 10.74 -5.83 -7.12
C LYS A 9 10.71 -7.28 -7.60
N ARG A 10 9.83 -8.11 -7.03
CA ARG A 10 9.62 -9.50 -7.46
C ARG A 10 9.12 -9.60 -8.91
N GLU A 11 8.15 -8.76 -9.28
CA GLU A 11 7.64 -8.73 -10.66
C GLU A 11 8.74 -8.36 -11.67
N MET A 12 9.62 -7.41 -11.33
CA MET A 12 10.77 -7.05 -12.16
C MET A 12 11.80 -8.18 -12.28
N GLU A 13 12.06 -8.90 -11.19
CA GLU A 13 12.99 -10.05 -11.17
C GLU A 13 12.47 -11.23 -12.01
N LEU A 14 11.16 -11.47 -12.01
CA LEU A 14 10.55 -12.60 -12.72
C LEU A 14 10.24 -12.32 -14.20
N PHE A 15 9.79 -11.11 -14.53
CA PHE A 15 9.26 -10.78 -15.85
C PHE A 15 10.11 -9.78 -16.63
N GLY A 16 11.15 -9.20 -16.02
CA GLY A 16 12.04 -8.21 -16.64
C GLY A 16 11.60 -6.76 -16.49
N CYS A 17 12.31 -5.85 -17.19
CA CYS A 17 12.04 -4.41 -17.19
C CYS A 17 12.20 -3.84 -18.62
N PRO A 18 11.11 -3.61 -19.37
CA PRO A 18 9.70 -3.72 -18.97
C PRO A 18 9.23 -5.18 -18.80
N PRO A 19 8.34 -5.47 -17.82
CA PRO A 19 7.90 -6.82 -17.54
C PRO A 19 6.98 -7.34 -18.65
N VAL A 20 7.31 -8.52 -19.18
CA VAL A 20 6.43 -9.27 -20.08
C VAL A 20 5.69 -10.31 -19.25
N PHE A 21 4.46 -9.98 -18.88
CA PHE A 21 3.61 -10.92 -18.14
C PHE A 21 3.07 -12.00 -19.11
N PRO A 22 2.93 -13.26 -18.67
CA PRO A 22 2.26 -14.29 -19.44
C PRO A 22 0.86 -13.81 -19.84
N GLU A 23 0.51 -13.90 -21.13
CA GLU A 23 -0.87 -13.83 -21.60
C GLU A 23 -1.59 -15.10 -21.16
N GLU A 24 -1.91 -15.18 -19.87
CA GLU A 24 -2.95 -16.09 -19.41
C GLU A 24 -4.29 -15.46 -19.80
N GLU A 25 -5.05 -16.19 -20.62
CA GLU A 25 -6.44 -15.90 -20.99
C GLU A 25 -7.17 -15.24 -19.81
N GLU A 26 -8.00 -14.25 -20.11
CA GLU A 26 -8.98 -13.79 -19.16
C GLU A 26 -9.71 -15.01 -18.61
N VAL A 27 -9.32 -15.46 -17.41
CA VAL A 27 -10.21 -16.23 -16.56
C VAL A 27 -11.26 -15.22 -16.16
N THR A 28 -12.20 -14.97 -17.09
CA THR A 28 -13.59 -14.78 -16.75
C THR A 28 -13.85 -15.88 -15.75
N VAL A 29 -13.93 -15.52 -14.48
CA VAL A 29 -14.63 -16.35 -13.51
C VAL A 29 -16.05 -16.41 -14.06
N LYS A 30 -16.30 -17.35 -14.96
CA LYS A 30 -17.64 -17.78 -15.31
C LYS A 30 -18.15 -18.40 -14.02
N ASP A 31 -18.93 -17.63 -13.28
CA ASP A 31 -19.84 -18.18 -12.28
C ASP A 31 -20.81 -19.10 -13.04
N GLU A 32 -20.41 -20.35 -13.26
CA GLU A 32 -21.30 -21.42 -13.65
C GLU A 32 -22.15 -21.80 -12.43
N THR A 33 -23.32 -21.18 -12.38
CA THR A 33 -24.60 -21.70 -11.89
C THR A 33 -24.58 -22.67 -10.70
N ASP A 34 -24.97 -22.15 -9.53
CA ASP A 34 -25.89 -22.87 -8.65
C ASP A 34 -27.04 -21.93 -8.23
N LEU A 35 -28.18 -22.13 -8.87
CA LEU A 35 -29.46 -21.50 -8.57
C LEU A 35 -29.99 -22.03 -7.23
N VAL A 36 -29.55 -21.45 -6.11
CA VAL A 36 -30.27 -21.57 -4.82
C VAL A 36 -30.24 -20.21 -4.10
N PRO A 37 -31.40 -19.55 -3.88
CA PRO A 37 -31.46 -18.31 -3.12
C PRO A 37 -31.10 -18.55 -1.65
N LYS A 38 -29.89 -18.19 -1.22
CA LYS A 38 -29.51 -18.14 0.21
C LYS A 38 -29.16 -16.71 0.64
N ASP A 39 -30.14 -16.12 1.34
CA ASP A 39 -30.06 -15.13 2.42
C ASP A 39 -29.01 -13.98 2.32
N LYS A 40 -29.53 -12.76 2.14
CA LYS A 40 -28.78 -11.49 1.95
C LYS A 40 -28.17 -10.91 3.24
N SER A 41 -27.79 -11.73 4.21
CA SER A 41 -27.32 -11.27 5.54
C SER A 41 -25.80 -11.40 5.78
N LYS A 42 -24.98 -11.75 4.78
CA LYS A 42 -23.50 -11.78 4.89
C LYS A 42 -22.80 -10.92 3.82
N GLY A 43 -22.81 -9.61 4.02
CA GLY A 43 -22.11 -8.59 3.20
C GLY A 43 -20.57 -8.58 3.33
N LYS A 44 -19.90 -9.73 3.22
CA LYS A 44 -18.43 -9.82 3.21
C LYS A 44 -17.81 -9.90 1.81
N LYS A 45 -18.55 -10.35 0.78
CA LYS A 45 -17.99 -10.50 -0.58
C LYS A 45 -17.96 -9.21 -1.42
N SER A 46 -18.84 -8.24 -1.14
CA SER A 46 -18.99 -7.05 -1.99
C SER A 46 -17.86 -6.02 -1.87
N LYS A 47 -17.09 -6.01 -0.76
CA LYS A 47 -15.94 -5.10 -0.58
C LYS A 47 -14.63 -5.62 -1.20
N ALA A 48 -14.49 -6.93 -1.36
CA ALA A 48 -13.30 -7.53 -1.98
C ALA A 48 -13.31 -7.28 -3.50
N VAL A 49 -14.47 -7.51 -4.14
CA VAL A 49 -14.65 -7.30 -5.58
C VAL A 49 -14.46 -5.83 -5.99
N ALA A 50 -14.86 -4.87 -5.15
CA ALA A 50 -14.66 -3.43 -5.41
C ALA A 50 -13.21 -2.95 -5.18
N LYS A 51 -12.37 -3.74 -4.49
CA LYS A 51 -10.95 -3.42 -4.21
C LYS A 51 -9.98 -4.14 -5.12
N THR A 52 -10.39 -5.22 -5.77
CA THR A 52 -9.62 -5.87 -6.82
C THR A 52 -9.87 -5.09 -8.12
N GLY A 53 -9.11 -4.02 -8.34
CA GLY A 53 -9.08 -3.37 -9.66
C GLY A 53 -8.72 -4.38 -10.75
N SER A 54 -9.02 -4.07 -12.02
CA SER A 54 -8.80 -5.01 -13.14
C SER A 54 -7.33 -5.42 -13.34
N ALA A 55 -6.39 -4.75 -12.67
CA ALA A 55 -4.95 -5.02 -12.75
C ALA A 55 -4.53 -6.09 -11.72
N LYS A 56 -3.97 -7.20 -12.22
CA LYS A 56 -3.45 -8.31 -11.40
C LYS A 56 -2.06 -8.00 -10.82
N TYR A 57 -1.24 -7.28 -11.58
CA TYR A 57 0.16 -6.98 -11.26
C TYR A 57 0.33 -5.56 -10.70
N GLN A 58 1.29 -5.38 -9.79
CA GLN A 58 1.60 -4.07 -9.22
C GLN A 58 2.10 -3.11 -10.31
N TRP A 59 2.88 -3.59 -11.27
CA TRP A 59 3.34 -2.80 -12.42
C TRP A 59 2.17 -2.20 -13.21
N GLN A 60 1.12 -2.98 -13.46
CA GLN A 60 -0.08 -2.53 -14.19
C GLN A 60 -0.83 -1.44 -13.41
N ILE A 61 -0.88 -1.53 -12.08
CA ILE A 61 -1.49 -0.51 -11.20
C ILE A 61 -0.68 0.79 -11.26
N MET A 62 0.64 0.71 -11.27
CA MET A 62 1.50 1.90 -11.38
C MET A 62 1.31 2.61 -12.72
N ARG A 63 1.16 1.83 -13.81
CA ARG A 63 0.84 2.37 -15.13
C ARG A 63 -0.53 3.05 -15.17
N SER A 64 -1.55 2.47 -14.55
CA SER A 64 -2.91 3.06 -14.52
C SER A 64 -2.98 4.33 -13.65
N LEU A 65 -2.08 4.48 -12.67
CA LEU A 65 -1.89 5.72 -11.92
C LEU A 65 -1.21 6.84 -12.74
N GLY A 66 -0.82 6.57 -13.98
CA GLY A 66 -0.17 7.54 -14.87
C GLY A 66 1.31 7.77 -14.55
N VAL A 67 1.97 6.80 -13.90
CA VAL A 67 3.42 6.84 -13.67
C VAL A 67 4.14 6.44 -14.96
N PRO A 68 5.15 7.20 -15.44
CA PRO A 68 5.94 6.83 -16.60
C PRO A 68 6.64 5.49 -16.40
N GLU A 69 6.65 4.62 -17.41
CA GLU A 69 7.23 3.26 -17.30
C GLU A 69 8.70 3.26 -16.87
N GLU A 70 9.46 4.26 -17.29
CA GLU A 70 10.86 4.43 -16.91
C GLU A 70 11.05 4.72 -15.41
N GLU A 71 10.07 5.34 -14.76
CA GLU A 71 10.09 5.64 -13.32
C GLU A 71 9.54 4.49 -12.48
N ILE A 72 8.68 3.62 -13.04
CA ILE A 72 8.05 2.51 -12.29
C ILE A 72 9.12 1.63 -11.62
N LYS A 73 10.26 1.40 -12.28
CA LYS A 73 11.40 0.64 -11.73
C LYS A 73 11.97 1.24 -10.43
N LEU A 74 11.90 2.56 -10.26
CA LEU A 74 12.42 3.25 -9.07
C LEU A 74 11.54 2.98 -7.83
N PHE A 75 10.27 2.61 -8.03
CA PHE A 75 9.37 2.21 -6.95
C PHE A 75 9.67 0.82 -6.37
N ALA A 76 10.68 0.11 -6.88
CA ALA A 76 11.24 -1.05 -6.20
C ALA A 76 11.92 -0.65 -4.88
N ASP A 77 12.38 0.60 -4.77
CA ASP A 77 12.85 1.20 -3.51
C ASP A 77 11.68 1.88 -2.78
N GLU A 78 11.44 1.52 -1.51
CA GLU A 78 10.41 2.16 -0.69
C GLU A 78 10.61 3.66 -0.51
N HIS A 79 11.84 4.17 -0.54
CA HIS A 79 12.13 5.58 -0.32
C HIS A 79 11.59 6.45 -1.46
N TYR A 80 11.65 5.94 -2.70
CA TYR A 80 11.12 6.67 -3.86
C TYR A 80 9.61 6.94 -3.75
N TRP A 81 8.86 6.08 -3.04
CA TRP A 81 7.44 6.34 -2.76
C TRP A 81 7.23 7.57 -1.90
N LEU A 82 8.13 7.80 -0.93
CA LEU A 82 8.10 8.94 -0.01
C LEU A 82 8.46 10.25 -0.70
N ASP A 83 9.23 10.18 -1.80
CA ASP A 83 9.57 11.36 -2.59
C ASP A 83 8.53 11.66 -3.66
N TYR A 84 7.94 10.63 -4.27
CA TYR A 84 7.04 10.80 -5.41
C TYR A 84 5.61 11.19 -5.01
N PHE A 85 5.00 10.46 -4.06
CA PHE A 85 3.56 10.63 -3.76
C PHE A 85 3.24 11.84 -2.87
N PRO A 86 3.98 12.13 -1.79
CA PRO A 86 3.64 13.25 -0.90
C PRO A 86 3.56 14.62 -1.59
N PRO A 87 4.48 15.01 -2.50
CA PRO A 87 4.34 16.26 -3.24
C PRO A 87 3.10 16.30 -4.14
N ARG A 88 2.76 15.17 -4.77
CA ARG A 88 1.56 15.04 -5.63
C ARG A 88 0.28 15.17 -4.82
N ALA A 89 0.20 14.50 -3.67
CA ALA A 89 -0.94 14.64 -2.76
C ALA A 89 -1.12 16.10 -2.31
N VAL A 90 -0.04 16.81 -1.98
CA VAL A 90 -0.12 18.25 -1.66
C VAL A 90 -0.66 19.06 -2.84
N ASN A 91 -0.21 18.79 -4.06
CA ASN A 91 -0.69 19.50 -5.27
C ASN A 91 -2.17 19.21 -5.54
N ASP A 92 -2.63 17.98 -5.37
CA ASP A 92 -4.02 17.60 -5.56
C ASP A 92 -4.93 18.24 -4.52
N LEU A 93 -4.50 18.26 -3.26
CA LEU A 93 -5.23 18.95 -2.19
C LEU A 93 -5.26 20.48 -2.39
N LYS A 94 -4.18 21.08 -2.92
CA LYS A 94 -4.18 22.50 -3.31
C LYS A 94 -5.14 22.77 -4.47
N ARG A 95 -5.20 21.89 -5.47
CA ARG A 95 -6.16 21.98 -6.59
C ARG A 95 -7.61 21.84 -6.11
N MET A 96 -7.84 21.02 -5.09
CA MET A 96 -9.14 20.90 -4.44
C MET A 96 -9.55 22.18 -3.69
N GLY A 97 -8.59 23.04 -3.31
CA GLY A 97 -8.85 24.31 -2.65
C GLY A 97 -9.05 24.20 -1.14
N ILE A 98 -8.46 23.19 -0.48
CA ILE A 98 -8.60 23.05 0.97
C ILE A 98 -7.79 24.12 1.74
N HIS A 99 -8.37 24.63 2.83
CA HIS A 99 -7.73 25.62 3.70
C HIS A 99 -6.82 24.93 4.74
N VAL A 100 -5.62 24.55 4.32
CA VAL A 100 -4.60 23.89 5.17
C VAL A 100 -3.32 24.72 5.27
N ASP A 101 -2.73 24.78 6.47
CA ASP A 101 -1.41 25.38 6.69
C ASP A 101 -0.29 24.41 6.27
N TRP A 102 0.19 24.57 5.04
CA TRP A 102 1.23 23.72 4.43
C TRP A 102 2.58 23.76 5.15
N ARG A 103 2.83 24.73 6.03
CA ARG A 103 4.07 24.82 6.81
C ARG A 103 4.17 23.70 7.86
N ARG A 104 3.04 23.06 8.18
CA ARG A 104 2.93 21.97 9.15
C ARG A 104 2.93 20.58 8.50
N LYS A 105 3.29 20.49 7.21
CA LYS A 105 3.43 19.21 6.52
C LYS A 105 4.69 18.47 7.00
N PHE A 106 4.59 17.16 7.16
CA PHE A 106 5.73 16.30 7.51
C PHE A 106 5.51 14.87 7.03
N ILE A 107 6.58 14.07 6.98
CA ILE A 107 6.55 12.63 6.71
C ILE A 107 6.69 11.89 8.03
N THR A 108 6.05 10.71 8.15
CA THR A 108 5.93 9.95 9.40
C THR A 108 6.96 8.84 9.58
N THR A 109 7.79 8.59 8.57
CA THR A 109 8.87 7.60 8.63
C THR A 109 10.12 8.21 9.26
N ASP A 110 11.11 7.36 9.50
CA ASP A 110 12.47 7.72 9.93
C ASP A 110 13.20 8.69 8.98
N ALA A 111 12.74 8.81 7.73
CA ALA A 111 13.19 9.86 6.80
C ALA A 111 13.02 11.29 7.35
N ASN A 112 12.14 11.50 8.35
CA ASN A 112 12.01 12.77 9.04
C ASN A 112 12.57 12.68 10.48
N PRO A 113 13.79 13.18 10.74
CA PRO A 113 14.42 13.03 12.05
C PRO A 113 13.68 13.78 13.17
N PHE A 114 12.96 14.85 12.86
CA PHE A 114 12.20 15.60 13.87
C PHE A 114 10.99 14.80 14.37
N PHE A 115 10.27 14.17 13.45
CA PHE A 115 9.12 13.34 13.82
C PHE A 115 9.55 12.03 14.46
N ASP A 116 10.64 11.43 13.98
CA ASP A 116 11.22 10.24 14.59
C ASP A 116 11.64 10.52 16.05
N SER A 117 12.36 11.62 16.30
CA SER A 117 12.72 12.03 17.67
C SER A 117 11.50 12.26 18.57
N PHE A 118 10.43 12.84 18.03
CA PHE A 118 9.17 13.01 18.76
C PHE A 118 8.52 11.67 19.13
N VAL A 119 8.50 10.70 18.22
CA VAL A 119 7.97 9.36 18.49
C VAL A 119 8.86 8.61 19.48
N GLN A 120 10.18 8.70 19.36
CA GLN A 120 11.10 8.13 20.35
C GLN A 120 10.82 8.68 21.74
N TRP A 121 10.75 10.01 21.89
CA TRP A 121 10.36 10.68 23.12
C TRP A 121 9.03 10.11 23.67
N GLN A 122 8.00 9.98 22.84
CA GLN A 122 6.71 9.43 23.24
C GLN A 122 6.84 7.99 23.79
N PHE A 123 7.57 7.11 23.09
CA PHE A 123 7.75 5.72 23.50
C PHE A 123 8.60 5.60 24.78
N HIS A 124 9.61 6.45 24.97
CA HIS A 124 10.36 6.53 26.22
C HIS A 124 9.45 6.87 27.40
N HIS A 125 8.58 7.88 27.27
CA HIS A 125 7.64 8.27 28.32
C HIS A 125 6.60 7.18 28.62
N LEU A 126 6.10 6.50 27.59
CA LEU A 126 5.17 5.38 27.76
C LEU A 126 5.81 4.20 28.46
N ARG A 127 7.10 3.93 28.20
CA ARG A 127 7.86 2.88 28.87
C ARG A 127 8.07 3.22 30.35
N GLU A 128 8.50 4.45 30.66
CA GLU A 128 8.68 4.93 32.04
C GLU A 128 7.38 4.85 32.87
N ARG A 129 6.24 5.15 32.25
CA ARG A 129 4.92 5.05 32.88
C ARG A 129 4.34 3.64 32.88
N ASN A 130 5.15 2.62 32.59
CA ASN A 130 4.75 1.21 32.59
C ASN A 130 3.57 0.90 31.64
N LYS A 131 3.38 1.67 30.58
CA LYS A 131 2.33 1.45 29.57
C LYS A 131 2.78 0.50 28.46
N ILE A 132 4.08 0.37 28.24
CA ILE A 132 4.67 -0.61 27.33
C ILE A 132 5.13 -1.81 28.15
N LYS A 133 4.63 -3.01 27.80
CA LYS A 133 4.97 -4.27 28.45
C LYS A 133 5.39 -5.28 27.39
N TYR A 134 6.44 -6.05 27.70
CA TYR A 134 6.91 -7.15 26.88
C TYR A 134 6.39 -8.48 27.45
N GLY A 135 5.93 -9.39 26.60
CA GLY A 135 5.42 -10.69 27.00
C GLY A 135 4.77 -11.45 25.85
N LYS A 136 4.58 -12.76 26.01
CA LYS A 136 3.93 -13.60 25.01
C LYS A 136 2.43 -13.32 25.00
N ARG A 137 1.90 -12.92 23.84
CA ARG A 137 0.46 -12.68 23.65
C ARG A 137 0.02 -13.31 22.34
N HIS A 138 -1.25 -13.72 22.29
CA HIS A 138 -1.86 -14.16 21.04
C HIS A 138 -2.15 -12.94 20.18
N THR A 139 -1.57 -12.90 18.99
CA THR A 139 -1.79 -11.87 17.98
C THR A 139 -2.00 -12.54 16.63
N ILE A 140 -2.77 -11.91 15.76
CA ILE A 140 -2.85 -12.34 14.36
C ILE A 140 -1.46 -12.20 13.75
N PHE A 141 -0.98 -13.27 13.13
CA PHE A 141 0.35 -13.33 12.55
C PHE A 141 0.25 -13.86 11.12
N SER A 142 0.96 -13.21 10.20
CA SER A 142 1.09 -13.62 8.81
C SER A 142 2.50 -14.19 8.60
N PRO A 143 2.65 -15.48 8.25
CA PRO A 143 3.96 -16.05 7.95
C PRO A 143 4.67 -15.42 6.75
N LEU A 144 3.92 -14.72 5.88
CA LEU A 144 4.43 -14.06 4.69
C LEU A 144 5.02 -12.67 4.96
N ASP A 145 4.62 -12.04 6.06
CA ASP A 145 5.06 -10.68 6.44
C ASP A 145 6.29 -10.71 7.37
N LYS A 146 6.99 -11.86 7.44
CA LYS A 146 8.12 -12.09 8.33
C LYS A 146 9.42 -11.49 7.78
#